data_AF-A0A7C0ZQ86-F1
#
_entry.id   AF-A0A7C0ZQ86-F1
#
_cell.length_a   1.000
_cell.length_b   1.000
_cell.length_c   1.000
_cell.angle_alpha   90.00
_cell.angle_beta   90.00
_cell.angle_gamma   90.00
#
_symmetry.space_group_name_H-M   'P 1'
#
loop_
_entity.id
_entity.type
_entity.pdbx_description
1 polymer ?
#
loop_
_entity_poly.entity_id
_entity_poly.type
_entity_poly.pdbx_seq_one_letter_code
_entity_poly.pdbx_strand_id
1 'polypeptide(L)'
;MGFIRNLLHFNKTMKIVTLVIAVISMVMLFMVWRSIQYRSLGQDANYKVPMRHYISGEKKMVRGKIKQALQEYRLAKKGLEALPEINLEDDFYYAVVLNGIGTILLRTGIYGEGKQAVAPEGGKLGMLPEKIRESLVYLRQSEKIYKTWLQEHEPSAEEIARLEASRIGKKEEDIVLESFERYQKGLSVVLCNLGIASRYLGDIKGAIAYYQEALVNWPGQETATDNLEKLQSVPPPAVSEKLEK
;
A
#
# COMPACT_ATOMS: atom_id res chain seq x y z
N MET A 1 -54.75 8.60 1.60
CA MET A 1 -54.35 8.13 2.95
C MET A 1 -55.04 6.83 3.43
N GLY A 2 -55.85 6.12 2.62
CA GLY A 2 -56.53 4.89 3.04
C GLY A 2 -55.75 3.58 2.85
N PHE A 3 -54.74 3.55 1.97
CA PHE A 3 -54.04 2.31 1.61
C PHE A 3 -53.04 1.83 2.67
N ILE A 4 -52.44 2.76 3.43
CA ILE A 4 -51.48 2.42 4.50
C ILE A 4 -52.18 1.89 5.76
N ARG A 5 -53.44 2.31 6.02
CA ARG A 5 -54.19 1.84 7.20
C ARG A 5 -54.67 0.39 7.08
N ASN A 6 -54.84 -0.15 5.87
CA ASN A 6 -55.25 -1.55 5.66
C ASN A 6 -54.09 -2.57 5.64
N LEU A 7 -52.84 -2.10 5.67
CA LEU A 7 -51.66 -2.98 5.73
C LEU A 7 -51.30 -3.45 7.16
N LEU A 8 -52.06 -3.05 8.18
CA LEU A 8 -51.71 -3.28 9.59
C LEU A 8 -52.76 -4.04 10.40
N HIS A 9 -53.53 -4.93 9.77
CA HIS A 9 -54.32 -5.95 10.47
C HIS A 9 -53.77 -7.37 10.26
N PHE A 10 -52.44 -7.51 10.29
CA PHE A 10 -51.84 -8.83 10.39
C PHE A 10 -52.25 -9.47 11.73
N ASN A 11 -52.85 -10.66 11.64
CA ASN A 11 -52.96 -11.58 12.78
C ASN A 11 -51.55 -11.73 13.40
N LYS A 12 -51.48 -11.91 14.73
CA LYS A 12 -50.26 -12.21 15.49
C LYS A 12 -49.32 -13.18 14.75
N THR A 13 -49.85 -14.21 14.11
CA THR A 13 -49.07 -15.16 13.28
C THR A 13 -48.35 -14.48 12.12
N MET A 14 -49.02 -13.61 11.37
CA MET A 14 -48.41 -12.88 10.25
C MET A 14 -47.39 -11.83 10.72
N LYS A 15 -47.61 -11.19 11.88
CA LYS A 15 -46.60 -10.29 12.47
C LYS A 15 -45.31 -11.04 12.83
N ILE A 16 -45.44 -12.26 13.35
CA ILE A 16 -44.29 -13.13 13.66
C ILE A 16 -43.57 -13.52 12.36
N VAL A 17 -44.31 -13.91 11.30
CA VAL A 17 -43.71 -14.26 10.00
C VAL A 17 -42.93 -13.08 9.41
N THR A 18 -43.50 -11.88 9.39
CA THR A 18 -42.82 -10.68 8.87
C THR A 18 -41.58 -10.33 9.69
N LEU A 19 -41.63 -10.46 11.02
CA LEU A 19 -40.47 -10.25 11.89
C LEU A 19 -39.35 -11.25 11.60
N VAL A 20 -39.68 -12.53 11.42
CA VAL A 20 -38.71 -13.58 11.09
C VAL A 20 -38.05 -13.29 9.73
N ILE A 21 -38.82 -12.91 8.71
CA ILE A 21 -38.28 -12.54 7.40
C ILE A 21 -37.35 -11.32 7.51
N ALA A 22 -37.74 -10.29 8.26
CA ALA A 22 -36.90 -9.10 8.45
C ALA A 22 -35.58 -9.42 9.14
N VAL A 23 -35.60 -10.29 10.17
CA VAL A 23 -34.38 -10.74 10.86
C VAL A 23 -33.48 -11.55 9.94
N ILE A 24 -34.03 -12.49 9.16
CA ILE A 24 -33.25 -13.28 8.19
C ILE A 24 -32.60 -12.37 7.15
N SER A 25 -33.35 -11.42 6.59
CA SER A 25 -32.81 -10.45 5.61
C SER A 25 -31.70 -9.59 6.20
N MET A 26 -31.84 -9.15 7.45
CA MET A 26 -30.81 -8.38 8.15
C MET A 26 -29.54 -9.21 8.41
N VAL A 27 -29.69 -10.49 8.78
CA VAL A 27 -28.54 -11.41 8.93
C VAL A 27 -27.86 -11.66 7.58
N MET A 28 -28.63 -11.85 6.51
CA MET A 28 -28.09 -12.01 5.15
C MET A 28 -27.31 -10.76 4.70
N LEU A 29 -27.87 -9.56 4.91
CA LEU A 29 -27.18 -8.30 4.63
C LEU A 29 -25.93 -8.12 5.49
N PHE A 30 -25.97 -8.49 6.77
CA PHE A 30 -24.81 -8.49 7.65
C PHE A 30 -23.74 -9.46 7.17
N MET A 31 -24.11 -10.67 6.75
CA MET A 31 -23.17 -11.67 6.22
C MET A 31 -22.57 -11.22 4.89
N VAL A 32 -23.35 -10.59 4.01
CA VAL A 32 -22.85 -10.01 2.75
C VAL A 32 -21.90 -8.85 3.04
N TRP A 33 -22.30 -7.88 3.86
CA TRP A 33 -21.46 -6.76 4.29
C TRP A 33 -20.16 -7.24 4.97
N ARG A 34 -20.27 -8.20 5.88
CA ARG A 34 -19.14 -8.85 6.54
C ARG A 34 -18.25 -9.55 5.52
N SER A 35 -18.81 -10.33 4.58
CA SER A 35 -18.02 -11.02 3.56
C SER A 35 -17.26 -10.05 2.65
N ILE A 36 -17.83 -8.88 2.35
CA ILE A 36 -17.17 -7.81 1.59
C ILE A 36 -15.97 -7.26 2.38
N GLN A 37 -16.14 -7.00 3.68
CA GLN A 37 -15.07 -6.53 4.57
C GLN A 37 -13.90 -7.54 4.71
N TYR A 38 -14.15 -8.85 4.59
CA TYR A 38 -13.10 -9.89 4.69
C TYR A 38 -12.39 -10.20 3.37
N ARG A 39 -12.93 -9.81 2.20
CA ARG A 39 -12.30 -10.06 0.89
C ARG A 39 -10.94 -9.36 0.74
N SER A 40 -10.75 -8.19 1.36
CA SER A 40 -9.51 -7.39 1.24
C SER A 40 -8.35 -7.81 2.15
N LEU A 41 -8.52 -8.84 3.01
CA LEU A 41 -7.54 -9.24 4.03
C LEU A 41 -7.02 -10.68 3.87
N GLY A 42 -7.13 -11.25 2.66
CA GLY A 42 -6.31 -12.40 2.24
C GLY A 42 -6.76 -13.74 2.82
N GLN A 43 -7.93 -13.73 3.47
CA GLN A 43 -8.63 -14.94 3.91
C GLN A 43 -9.55 -15.51 2.83
N ASP A 44 -9.76 -14.79 1.73
CA ASP A 44 -10.43 -15.34 0.57
C ASP A 44 -9.52 -16.40 -0.10
N ALA A 45 -10.07 -17.60 -0.29
CA ALA A 45 -9.42 -18.72 -0.94
C ALA A 45 -8.87 -18.36 -2.34
N ASN A 46 -9.48 -17.37 -3.01
CA ASN A 46 -9.06 -16.86 -4.30
C ASN A 46 -7.64 -16.24 -4.27
N TYR A 47 -7.24 -15.61 -3.16
CA TYR A 47 -5.91 -15.01 -3.00
C TYR A 47 -4.83 -16.06 -2.71
N LYS A 48 -5.19 -17.30 -2.39
CA LYS A 48 -4.23 -18.32 -1.92
C LYS A 48 -3.13 -18.63 -2.94
N VAL A 49 -3.45 -18.65 -4.24
CA VAL A 49 -2.43 -18.90 -5.28
C VAL A 49 -1.53 -17.68 -5.48
N PRO A 50 -2.06 -16.47 -5.76
CA PRO A 50 -1.23 -15.26 -5.88
C PRO A 50 -0.38 -14.99 -4.64
N MET A 51 -0.95 -15.17 -3.45
CA MET A 51 -0.27 -14.91 -2.19
C MET A 51 0.88 -15.89 -1.92
N ARG A 52 0.77 -17.14 -2.38
CA ARG A 52 1.90 -18.09 -2.33
C ARG A 52 3.08 -17.59 -3.16
N HIS A 53 2.81 -17.04 -4.34
CA HIS A 53 3.85 -16.44 -5.19
C HIS A 53 4.44 -15.19 -4.51
N TYR A 54 3.62 -14.30 -3.96
CA TYR A 54 4.10 -13.14 -3.20
C TYR A 54 5.06 -13.54 -2.06
N ILE A 55 4.64 -14.45 -1.17
CA ILE A 55 5.47 -14.95 -0.05
C ILE A 55 6.76 -15.62 -0.56
N SER A 56 6.67 -16.35 -1.67
CA SER A 56 7.83 -16.95 -2.34
C SER A 56 8.80 -15.88 -2.85
N GLY A 57 8.28 -14.78 -3.40
CA GLY A 57 9.02 -13.60 -3.83
C GLY A 57 9.79 -12.94 -2.69
N GLU A 58 9.12 -12.64 -1.57
CA GLU A 58 9.71 -12.07 -0.36
C GLU A 58 10.90 -12.92 0.15
N LYS A 59 10.69 -14.24 0.30
CA LYS A 59 11.74 -15.17 0.75
C LYS A 59 12.95 -15.18 -0.19
N LYS A 60 12.72 -15.04 -1.50
CA LYS A 60 13.79 -14.99 -2.50
C LYS A 60 14.51 -13.65 -2.47
N MET A 61 13.81 -12.55 -2.26
CA MET A 61 14.38 -11.21 -2.12
C MET A 61 15.33 -11.14 -0.92
N VAL A 62 14.91 -11.64 0.24
CA VAL A 62 15.75 -11.74 1.46
C VAL A 62 17.02 -12.55 1.21
N ARG A 63 16.93 -13.63 0.41
CA ARG A 63 18.07 -14.47 0.03
C ARG A 63 18.93 -13.90 -1.11
N GLY A 64 18.67 -12.67 -1.54
CA GLY A 64 19.39 -12.03 -2.65
C GLY A 64 19.12 -12.63 -4.03
N LYS A 65 18.08 -13.47 -4.19
CA LYS A 65 17.71 -14.09 -5.47
C LYS A 65 16.80 -13.18 -6.29
N ILE A 66 17.30 -11.99 -6.63
CA ILE A 66 16.51 -10.86 -7.15
C ILE A 66 15.71 -11.21 -8.41
N LYS A 67 16.33 -11.84 -9.41
CA LYS A 67 15.64 -12.25 -10.65
C LYS A 67 14.48 -13.20 -10.39
N GLN A 68 14.70 -14.18 -9.50
CA GLN A 68 13.68 -15.15 -9.15
C GLN A 68 12.58 -14.52 -8.29
N ALA A 69 12.92 -13.57 -7.41
CA ALA A 69 11.94 -12.81 -6.65
C ALA A 69 11.02 -12.02 -7.61
N LEU A 70 11.58 -11.29 -8.57
CA LEU A 70 10.82 -10.54 -9.57
C LEU A 70 9.86 -11.43 -10.36
N GLN A 71 10.30 -12.64 -10.74
CA GLN A 71 9.44 -13.60 -11.42
C GLN A 71 8.25 -14.01 -10.54
N GLU A 72 8.46 -14.27 -9.25
CA GLU A 72 7.38 -14.61 -8.32
C GLU A 72 6.38 -13.47 -8.14
N TYR A 73 6.84 -12.22 -8.00
CA TYR A 73 5.90 -11.09 -7.94
C TYR A 73 5.10 -10.92 -9.24
N ARG A 74 5.70 -11.17 -10.40
CA ARG A 74 4.97 -11.13 -11.68
C ARG A 74 3.92 -12.24 -11.77
N LEU A 75 4.20 -13.43 -11.23
CA LEU A 75 3.21 -14.51 -11.11
C LEU A 75 2.10 -14.15 -10.14
N ALA A 76 2.42 -13.53 -9.00
CA ALA A 76 1.43 -13.01 -8.06
C ALA A 76 0.52 -11.98 -8.73
N LYS A 77 1.11 -11.00 -9.44
CA LYS A 77 0.39 -9.97 -10.18
C LYS A 77 -0.58 -10.59 -11.19
N LYS A 78 -0.07 -11.47 -12.06
CA LYS A 78 -0.89 -12.16 -13.08
C LYS A 78 -2.02 -12.98 -12.43
N GLY A 79 -1.73 -13.61 -11.29
CA GLY A 79 -2.71 -14.37 -10.53
C GLY A 79 -3.85 -13.49 -10.01
N LEU A 80 -3.54 -12.31 -9.46
CA LEU A 80 -4.54 -11.33 -9.02
C LEU A 80 -5.35 -10.80 -10.23
N GLU A 81 -4.68 -10.43 -11.33
CA GLU A 81 -5.34 -9.94 -12.55
C GLU A 81 -6.29 -10.95 -13.21
N ALA A 82 -6.13 -12.24 -12.90
CA ALA A 82 -6.99 -13.30 -13.40
C ALA A 82 -8.22 -13.56 -12.52
N LEU A 83 -8.34 -12.92 -11.35
CA LEU A 83 -9.48 -13.11 -10.45
C LEU A 83 -10.67 -12.27 -10.94
N PRO A 84 -11.83 -12.88 -11.25
CA PRO A 84 -12.95 -12.18 -11.90
C PRO A 84 -13.74 -11.26 -10.96
N GLU A 85 -13.63 -11.45 -9.64
CA GLU A 85 -14.45 -10.75 -8.64
C GLU A 85 -13.70 -9.70 -7.83
N ILE A 86 -12.43 -9.41 -8.15
CA ILE A 86 -11.64 -8.43 -7.39
C ILE A 86 -11.59 -7.09 -8.12
N ASN A 87 -11.85 -6.01 -7.38
CA ASN A 87 -11.58 -4.67 -7.86
C ASN A 87 -10.10 -4.35 -7.63
N LEU A 88 -9.32 -4.31 -8.70
CA LEU A 88 -7.88 -4.03 -8.58
C LEU A 88 -7.57 -2.56 -8.29
N GLU A 89 -8.56 -1.66 -8.42
CA GLU A 89 -8.33 -0.22 -8.26
C GLU A 89 -8.15 0.21 -6.80
N ASP A 90 -8.57 -0.61 -5.85
CA ASP A 90 -8.49 -0.37 -4.40
C ASP A 90 -7.98 -1.59 -3.59
N ASP A 91 -7.55 -2.67 -4.26
CA ASP A 91 -7.10 -3.91 -3.61
C ASP A 91 -5.71 -3.78 -2.95
N PHE A 92 -5.68 -4.04 -1.64
CA PHE A 92 -4.47 -3.98 -0.81
C PHE A 92 -3.34 -4.86 -1.35
N TYR A 93 -3.62 -6.12 -1.67
CA TYR A 93 -2.60 -7.08 -2.04
C TYR A 93 -2.03 -6.81 -3.42
N TYR A 94 -2.86 -6.31 -4.32
CA TYR A 94 -2.42 -5.86 -5.62
C TYR A 94 -1.46 -4.68 -5.48
N ALA A 95 -1.79 -3.68 -4.65
CA ALA A 95 -0.86 -2.60 -4.33
C ALA A 95 0.47 -3.12 -3.73
N VAL A 96 0.41 -4.02 -2.75
CA VAL A 96 1.61 -4.64 -2.15
C VAL A 96 2.47 -5.36 -3.19
N VAL A 97 1.86 -6.13 -4.09
CA VAL A 97 2.59 -6.84 -5.16
C VAL A 97 3.22 -5.86 -6.14
N LEU A 98 2.52 -4.80 -6.54
CA LEU A 98 3.04 -3.76 -7.42
C LEU A 98 4.22 -3.03 -6.77
N ASN A 99 4.10 -2.67 -5.49
CA ASN A 99 5.20 -2.09 -4.73
C ASN A 99 6.42 -3.03 -4.73
N GLY A 100 6.23 -4.33 -4.47
CA GLY A 100 7.32 -5.32 -4.49
C GLY A 100 8.03 -5.41 -5.85
N ILE A 101 7.29 -5.39 -6.96
CA ILE A 101 7.86 -5.32 -8.32
C ILE A 101 8.67 -4.02 -8.49
N GLY A 102 8.08 -2.89 -8.10
CA GLY A 102 8.70 -1.56 -8.15
C GLY A 102 10.01 -1.51 -7.37
N THR A 103 10.01 -1.96 -6.11
CA THR A 103 11.20 -2.02 -5.24
C THR A 103 12.33 -2.85 -5.85
N ILE A 104 12.01 -4.02 -6.42
CA ILE A 104 13.05 -4.85 -7.05
C ILE A 104 13.64 -4.15 -8.27
N LEU A 105 12.80 -3.60 -9.14
CA LEU A 105 13.27 -2.87 -10.32
C LEU A 105 14.09 -1.64 -9.95
N LEU A 106 13.67 -0.90 -8.92
CA LEU A 106 14.40 0.25 -8.40
C LEU A 106 15.77 -0.18 -7.86
N ARG A 107 15.81 -1.24 -7.05
CA ARG A 107 17.06 -1.81 -6.53
C ARG A 107 17.99 -2.26 -7.67
N THR A 108 17.46 -2.98 -8.66
CA THR A 108 18.24 -3.36 -9.85
C THR A 108 18.70 -2.14 -10.63
N GLY A 109 17.88 -1.09 -10.69
CA GLY A 109 18.21 0.19 -11.29
C GLY A 109 19.38 0.90 -10.63
N ILE A 110 19.45 0.87 -9.30
CA ILE A 110 20.47 1.57 -8.52
C ILE A 110 21.75 0.73 -8.43
N TYR A 111 21.63 -0.58 -8.19
CA TYR A 111 22.75 -1.43 -7.79
C TYR A 111 23.11 -2.53 -8.80
N GLY A 112 22.35 -2.69 -9.89
CA GLY A 112 22.52 -3.77 -10.87
C GLY A 112 21.96 -5.13 -10.41
N GLU A 113 22.28 -6.19 -11.16
CA GLU A 113 21.72 -7.55 -10.97
C GLU A 113 22.56 -8.47 -10.06
N GLY A 114 23.61 -7.96 -9.42
CA GLY A 114 24.61 -8.73 -8.66
C GLY A 114 24.22 -9.08 -7.21
N LYS A 115 24.87 -10.13 -6.66
CA LYS A 115 24.67 -10.62 -5.27
C LYS A 115 25.10 -9.63 -4.19
N GLN A 116 25.96 -8.69 -4.54
CA GLN A 116 26.43 -7.62 -3.67
C GLN A 116 26.10 -6.31 -4.38
N ALA A 117 24.93 -5.78 -4.05
CA ALA A 117 24.57 -4.38 -4.26
C ALA A 117 25.44 -3.49 -3.36
N VAL A 118 26.76 -3.57 -3.48
CA VAL A 118 27.67 -2.63 -2.82
C VAL A 118 27.69 -1.42 -3.73
N ALA A 119 27.30 -0.26 -3.19
CA ALA A 119 27.52 1.01 -3.87
C ALA A 119 29.02 1.06 -4.24
N PRO A 120 29.38 1.19 -5.52
CA PRO A 120 30.78 1.10 -5.91
C PRO A 120 31.56 2.18 -5.17
N GLU A 121 32.63 1.77 -4.46
CA GLU A 121 33.64 2.68 -3.95
C GLU A 121 34.13 3.53 -5.13
N GLY A 122 33.90 4.85 -5.07
CA GLY A 122 34.28 5.78 -6.14
C GLY A 122 33.15 6.33 -7.02
N GLY A 123 31.88 6.13 -6.67
CA GLY A 123 30.81 7.06 -7.08
C GLY A 123 30.22 6.89 -8.48
N LYS A 124 30.56 5.84 -9.23
CA LYS A 124 29.84 5.47 -10.46
C LYS A 124 28.98 4.24 -10.21
N LEU A 125 27.81 4.46 -9.60
CA LEU A 125 26.72 3.48 -9.59
C LEU A 125 26.53 2.93 -11.01
N GLY A 126 26.38 1.62 -11.16
CA GLY A 126 25.93 0.98 -12.39
C GLY A 126 24.46 1.28 -12.65
N MET A 127 24.11 2.57 -12.67
CA MET A 127 22.74 3.04 -12.81
C MET A 127 22.19 2.54 -14.13
N LEU A 128 21.03 1.90 -14.04
CA LEU A 128 20.19 1.49 -15.15
C LEU A 128 18.93 2.38 -15.12
N PRO A 129 18.97 3.62 -15.64
CA PRO A 129 17.87 4.58 -15.52
C PRO A 129 16.56 4.05 -16.12
N GLU A 130 16.65 3.17 -17.12
CA GLU A 130 15.50 2.47 -17.68
C GLU A 130 14.80 1.57 -16.65
N LYS A 131 15.55 0.90 -15.76
CA LYS A 131 14.97 0.09 -14.67
C LYS A 131 14.35 0.96 -13.58
N ILE A 132 14.96 2.11 -13.29
CA ILE A 132 14.38 3.10 -12.38
C ILE A 132 13.07 3.64 -12.97
N ARG A 133 13.03 3.97 -14.27
CA ARG A 133 11.79 4.39 -14.95
C ARG A 133 10.75 3.26 -14.99
N GLU A 134 11.16 2.01 -15.22
CA GLU A 134 10.25 0.86 -15.16
C GLU A 134 9.64 0.72 -13.75
N SER A 135 10.43 0.93 -12.69
CA SER A 135 9.93 0.88 -11.31
C SER A 135 8.84 1.92 -11.04
N LEU A 136 8.97 3.13 -11.59
CA LEU A 136 7.99 4.20 -11.39
C LEU A 136 6.59 3.83 -11.89
N VAL A 137 6.49 3.00 -12.94
CA VAL A 137 5.20 2.54 -13.47
C VAL A 137 4.44 1.76 -12.39
N TYR A 138 5.11 0.79 -11.75
CA TYR A 138 4.50 -0.03 -10.71
C TYR A 138 4.27 0.72 -9.41
N LEU A 139 5.23 1.57 -9.00
CA LEU A 139 5.12 2.37 -7.78
C LEU A 139 3.96 3.37 -7.87
N ARG A 140 3.79 4.08 -9.00
CA ARG A 140 2.66 5.00 -9.19
C ARG A 140 1.32 4.29 -9.23
N GLN A 141 1.26 3.09 -9.80
CA GLN A 141 0.05 2.30 -9.77
C GLN A 141 -0.30 1.87 -8.34
N SER A 142 0.70 1.43 -7.56
CA SER A 142 0.51 1.10 -6.15
C SER A 142 0.08 2.32 -5.33
N GLU A 143 0.69 3.48 -5.56
CA GLU A 143 0.34 4.75 -4.92
C GLU A 143 -1.12 5.10 -5.16
N LYS A 144 -1.56 5.03 -6.43
CA LYS A 144 -2.94 5.30 -6.83
C LYS A 144 -3.91 4.41 -6.06
N ILE A 145 -3.65 3.10 -6.00
CA ILE A 145 -4.54 2.14 -5.33
C ILE A 145 -4.67 2.47 -3.84
N TYR A 146 -3.55 2.72 -3.14
CA TYR A 146 -3.60 3.08 -1.73
C TYR A 146 -4.38 4.38 -1.51
N LYS A 147 -4.14 5.41 -2.34
CA LYS A 147 -4.84 6.70 -2.25
C LYS A 147 -6.33 6.56 -2.51
N THR A 148 -6.73 5.78 -3.53
CA THR A 148 -8.15 5.52 -3.84
C THR A 148 -8.85 4.89 -2.66
N TRP A 149 -8.28 3.83 -2.08
CA TRP A 149 -8.90 3.18 -0.93
C TRP A 149 -8.99 4.11 0.29
N LEU A 150 -7.91 4.85 0.59
CA LEU A 150 -7.89 5.77 1.73
C LEU A 150 -8.90 6.91 1.59
N GLN A 151 -9.13 7.43 0.38
CA GLN A 151 -10.15 8.46 0.13
C GLN A 151 -11.57 7.99 0.46
N GLU A 152 -11.85 6.70 0.29
CA GLU A 152 -13.18 6.12 0.52
C GLU A 152 -13.36 5.59 1.95
N HIS A 153 -12.27 5.32 2.66
CA HIS A 153 -12.25 4.59 3.93
C HIS A 153 -11.48 5.32 5.05
N GLU A 154 -11.27 6.63 4.92
CA GLU A 154 -10.62 7.42 5.96
C GLU A 154 -11.46 7.40 7.25
N PRO A 155 -10.89 6.96 8.39
CA PRO A 155 -11.62 6.94 9.66
C PRO A 155 -11.86 8.36 10.19
N SER A 156 -12.89 8.53 11.02
CA SER A 156 -13.12 9.81 11.67
C SER A 156 -12.02 10.12 12.70
N ALA A 157 -11.84 11.40 13.02
CA ALA A 157 -10.89 11.83 14.05
C ALA A 157 -11.18 11.17 15.41
N GLU A 158 -12.46 10.96 15.74
CA GLU A 158 -12.85 10.27 16.98
C GLU A 158 -12.46 8.78 16.96
N GLU A 159 -12.57 8.11 15.81
CA GLU A 159 -12.17 6.72 15.67
C GLU A 159 -10.65 6.55 15.80
N ILE A 160 -9.88 7.45 15.19
CA ILE A 160 -8.42 7.52 15.35
C ILE A 160 -8.05 7.70 16.83
N ALA A 161 -8.63 8.71 17.50
CA ALA A 161 -8.35 8.98 18.92
C ALA A 161 -8.71 7.78 19.83
N ARG A 162 -9.81 7.09 19.53
CA ARG A 162 -10.21 5.87 20.26
C ARG A 162 -9.19 4.75 20.08
N LEU A 163 -8.68 4.53 18.86
CA LEU A 163 -7.67 3.51 18.60
C LEU A 163 -6.36 3.82 19.32
N GLU A 164 -5.91 5.08 19.27
CA GLU A 164 -4.72 5.54 20.00
C GLU A 164 -4.86 5.32 21.51
N ALA A 165 -5.99 5.72 22.10
CA ALA A 165 -6.25 5.49 23.52
C ALA A 165 -6.24 4.00 23.89
N SER A 166 -6.74 3.11 23.02
CA SER A 166 -6.77 1.66 23.24
C SER A 166 -5.38 1.00 23.25
N ARG A 167 -4.34 1.73 22.85
CA ARG A 167 -2.96 1.25 22.71
C ARG A 167 -2.02 1.79 23.77
N ILE A 168 -2.48 2.71 24.62
CA ILE A 168 -1.68 3.23 25.74
C ILE A 168 -1.20 2.07 26.62
N GLY A 169 0.11 1.99 26.82
CA GLY A 169 0.76 0.94 27.61
C GLY A 169 0.94 -0.41 26.91
N LYS A 170 0.51 -0.56 25.65
CA LYS A 170 0.81 -1.75 24.84
C LYS A 170 2.19 -1.61 24.20
N LYS A 171 2.89 -2.73 24.05
CA LYS A 171 4.10 -2.79 23.23
C LYS A 171 3.70 -2.74 21.76
N GLU A 172 4.55 -2.14 20.92
CA GLU A 172 4.30 -2.02 19.48
C GLU A 172 4.06 -3.38 18.80
N GLU A 173 4.80 -4.41 19.21
CA GLU A 173 4.68 -5.79 18.70
C GLU A 173 3.30 -6.42 18.95
N ASP A 174 2.58 -5.95 19.98
CA ASP A 174 1.24 -6.43 20.34
C ASP A 174 0.12 -5.64 19.62
N ILE A 175 0.48 -4.56 18.90
CA ILE A 175 -0.49 -3.71 18.21
C ILE A 175 -0.80 -4.32 16.84
N VAL A 176 -2.04 -4.76 16.69
CA VAL A 176 -2.60 -5.10 15.38
C VAL A 176 -3.06 -3.82 14.71
N LEU A 177 -2.51 -3.54 13.53
CA LEU A 177 -2.94 -2.42 12.70
C LEU A 177 -4.31 -2.70 12.08
N GLU A 178 -5.18 -1.71 12.14
CA GLU A 178 -6.43 -1.66 11.39
C GLU A 178 -6.17 -1.50 9.89
N SER A 179 -7.18 -1.75 9.06
CA SER A 179 -7.05 -1.69 7.60
C SER A 179 -6.48 -0.34 7.13
N PHE A 180 -7.04 0.78 7.59
CA PHE A 180 -6.58 2.10 7.14
C PHE A 180 -5.11 2.37 7.48
N GLU A 181 -4.63 1.91 8.63
CA GLU A 181 -3.23 2.07 9.04
C GLU A 181 -2.30 1.22 8.19
N ARG A 182 -2.74 0.02 7.78
CA ARG A 182 -1.98 -0.81 6.84
C ARG A 182 -1.87 -0.12 5.48
N TYR A 183 -2.95 0.52 5.02
CA TYR A 183 -2.95 1.29 3.79
C TYR A 183 -2.07 2.54 3.90
N GLN A 184 -2.14 3.30 5.00
CA GLN A 184 -1.27 4.46 5.27
C GLN A 184 0.20 4.06 5.33
N LYS A 185 0.53 2.98 6.05
CA LYS A 185 1.89 2.43 6.12
C LYS A 185 2.37 1.96 4.74
N GLY A 186 1.51 1.26 3.98
CA GLY A 186 1.79 0.83 2.61
C GLY A 186 2.06 2.00 1.67
N LEU A 187 1.23 3.04 1.72
CA LEU A 187 1.39 4.26 0.96
C LEU A 187 2.70 4.97 1.31
N SER A 188 3.03 5.09 2.60
CA SER A 188 4.29 5.68 3.05
C SER A 188 5.52 4.96 2.48
N VAL A 189 5.51 3.62 2.45
CA VAL A 189 6.61 2.84 1.83
C VAL A 189 6.72 3.12 0.33
N VAL A 190 5.60 3.17 -0.38
CA VAL A 190 5.58 3.47 -1.83
C VAL A 190 6.09 4.88 -2.11
N LEU A 191 5.62 5.88 -1.36
CA LEU A 191 6.05 7.27 -1.48
C LEU A 191 7.56 7.39 -1.20
N CYS A 192 8.07 6.68 -0.18
CA CYS A 192 9.51 6.61 0.06
C CYS A 192 10.27 6.05 -1.17
N ASN A 193 9.79 4.96 -1.77
CA ASN A 193 10.38 4.39 -2.98
C ASN A 193 10.30 5.33 -4.20
N LEU A 194 9.20 6.07 -4.36
CA LEU A 194 9.06 7.11 -5.38
C LEU A 194 10.06 8.26 -5.16
N GLY A 195 10.29 8.64 -3.89
CA GLY A 195 11.29 9.63 -3.52
C GLY A 195 12.71 9.17 -3.87
N ILE A 196 13.04 7.91 -3.59
CA ILE A 196 14.33 7.30 -3.95
C ILE A 196 14.49 7.32 -5.47
N ALA A 197 13.50 6.84 -6.23
CA ALA A 197 13.53 6.81 -7.68
C ALA A 197 13.72 8.22 -8.28
N SER A 198 12.98 9.21 -7.76
CA SER A 198 13.05 10.61 -8.19
C SER A 198 14.45 11.19 -7.95
N ARG A 199 15.04 10.94 -6.77
CA ARG A 199 16.40 11.38 -6.44
C ARG A 199 17.42 10.83 -7.43
N TYR A 200 17.37 9.52 -7.73
CA TYR A 200 18.32 8.89 -8.66
C TYR A 200 18.11 9.32 -10.12
N LEU A 201 16.92 9.81 -10.47
CA LEU A 201 16.66 10.43 -11.77
C LEU A 201 16.98 11.93 -11.82
N GLY A 202 17.47 12.51 -10.71
CA GLY A 202 17.84 13.92 -10.62
C GLY A 202 16.69 14.87 -10.26
N ASP A 203 15.47 14.35 -10.04
CA ASP A 203 14.35 15.16 -9.56
C ASP A 203 14.39 15.28 -8.03
N ILE A 204 15.28 16.16 -7.55
CA ILE A 204 15.49 16.39 -6.11
C ILE A 204 14.25 17.02 -5.45
N LYS A 205 13.56 17.94 -6.14
CA LYS A 205 12.35 18.57 -5.60
C LYS A 205 11.22 17.55 -5.44
N GLY A 206 10.98 16.73 -6.47
CA GLY A 206 10.02 15.63 -6.39
C GLY A 206 10.38 14.63 -5.29
N ALA A 207 11.67 14.30 -5.15
CA ALA A 207 12.13 13.40 -4.09
C ALA A 207 11.78 13.91 -2.69
N ILE A 208 12.06 15.19 -2.41
CA ILE A 208 11.73 15.84 -1.13
C ILE A 208 10.22 15.79 -0.87
N ALA A 209 9.40 16.16 -1.87
CA ALA A 209 7.95 16.14 -1.74
C ALA A 209 7.43 14.73 -1.39
N TYR A 210 7.93 13.70 -2.07
CA TYR A 210 7.55 12.32 -1.78
C TYR A 210 7.96 11.86 -0.38
N TYR A 211 9.16 12.21 0.11
CA TYR A 211 9.56 11.86 1.48
C TYR A 211 8.70 12.58 2.53
N GLN A 212 8.40 13.85 2.31
CA GLN A 212 7.51 14.60 3.21
C GLN A 212 6.11 13.98 3.26
N GLU A 213 5.54 13.63 2.11
CA GLU A 213 4.23 12.95 2.04
C GLU A 213 4.27 11.57 2.69
N ALA A 214 5.37 10.82 2.54
CA ALA A 214 5.55 9.53 3.21
C ALA A 214 5.49 9.66 4.74
N LEU A 215 6.08 10.72 5.29
CA LEU A 215 6.09 11.00 6.73
C LEU A 215 4.76 11.52 7.27
N VAL A 216 3.98 12.23 6.45
CA VAL A 216 2.59 12.58 6.79
C VAL A 216 1.74 11.32 6.95
N ASN A 217 1.90 10.34 6.05
CA ASN A 217 1.12 9.10 6.10
C ASN A 217 1.59 8.13 7.19
N TRP A 218 2.90 8.08 7.46
CA TRP A 218 3.45 7.24 8.51
C TRP A 218 4.70 7.89 9.13
N PRO A 219 4.56 8.62 10.26
CA PRO A 219 5.68 9.34 10.86
C PRO A 219 6.88 8.46 11.25
N GLY A 220 6.65 7.18 11.52
CA GLY A 220 7.70 6.19 11.82
C GLY A 220 8.47 5.67 10.61
N GLN A 221 8.39 6.30 9.44
CA GLN A 221 9.09 5.84 8.23
C GLN A 221 10.55 6.30 8.20
N GLU A 222 11.41 5.58 8.93
CA GLU A 222 12.84 5.90 9.09
C GLU A 222 13.58 6.11 7.77
N THR A 223 13.30 5.29 6.74
CA THR A 223 13.97 5.43 5.44
C THR A 223 13.64 6.77 4.77
N ALA A 224 12.42 7.27 4.92
CA ALA A 224 12.05 8.59 4.37
C ALA A 224 12.74 9.71 5.14
N THR A 225 12.77 9.63 6.48
CA THR A 225 13.48 10.57 7.35
C THR A 225 14.95 10.69 6.96
N ASP A 226 15.67 9.56 6.93
CA ASP A 226 17.10 9.51 6.59
C ASP A 226 17.40 10.13 5.21
N ASN A 227 16.56 9.85 4.22
CA ASN A 227 16.78 10.35 2.87
C ASN A 227 16.43 11.84 2.74
N LEU A 228 15.43 12.33 3.48
CA LEU A 228 15.07 13.73 3.53
C LEU A 228 16.18 14.56 4.21
N GLU A 229 16.68 14.10 5.36
CA GLU A 229 17.80 14.74 6.07
C GLU A 229 19.07 14.82 5.21
N LYS A 230 19.39 13.74 4.47
CA LYS A 230 20.51 13.72 3.52
C LYS A 230 20.35 14.73 2.40
N LEU A 231 19.13 14.97 1.92
CA LEU A 231 18.90 15.96 0.85
C LEU A 231 18.89 17.40 1.36
N GLN A 232 18.47 17.61 2.60
CA GLN A 232 18.40 18.94 3.21
C GLN A 232 19.74 19.41 3.81
N SER A 233 20.62 18.47 4.18
CA SER A 233 21.96 18.78 4.71
C SER A 233 22.99 19.15 3.65
N VAL A 234 22.67 19.01 2.35
CA VAL A 234 23.53 19.48 1.26
C VAL A 234 23.32 20.98 1.08
N PRO A 235 24.32 21.84 1.40
CA PRO A 235 24.19 23.27 1.17
C PRO A 235 23.96 23.52 -0.32
N PRO A 236 23.16 24.54 -0.69
CA PRO A 236 22.97 24.90 -2.09
C PRO A 236 24.35 25.12 -2.72
N PRO A 237 24.55 24.70 -3.99
CA PRO A 237 25.83 24.91 -4.65
C PRO A 237 26.19 26.38 -4.53
N ALA A 238 27.40 26.66 -4.05
CA ALA A 238 27.90 28.02 -3.93
C ALA A 238 27.63 28.71 -5.26
N VAL A 239 26.86 29.80 -5.22
CA VAL A 239 26.66 30.64 -6.39
C VAL A 239 28.05 31.01 -6.84
N SER A 240 28.52 30.45 -7.95
CA SER A 240 29.76 30.89 -8.54
C SER A 240 29.49 32.31 -8.98
N GLU A 241 29.90 33.28 -8.15
CA GLU A 241 30.16 34.63 -8.61
C GLU A 241 31.14 34.45 -9.76
N LYS A 242 30.62 34.45 -10.99
CA LYS A 242 31.41 34.80 -12.14
C LYS A 242 31.91 36.19 -11.81
N LEU A 243 33.15 36.25 -11.33
CA LEU A 243 33.97 37.44 -11.36
C LEU A 243 34.05 37.84 -12.83
N GLU A 244 33.11 38.68 -13.25
CA GLU A 244 33.28 39.54 -14.42
C GLU A 244 34.48 40.42 -14.10
N LYS A 245 35.61 40.09 -14.74
CA LYS A 245 36.75 40.97 -14.91
C LYS A 245 36.65 41.60 -16.29
#